data_AF-A0ABD4TM21-F1
#
_entry.id   AF-A0ABD4TM21-F1
#
_cell.length_a   1.000
_cell.length_b   1.000
_cell.length_c   1.000
_cell.angle_alpha   90.00
_cell.angle_beta   90.00
_cell.angle_gamma   90.00
#
_symmetry.space_group_name_H-M   'P 1'
#
loop_
_entity.id
_entity.type
_entity.pdbx_description
1 polymer ?
#
loop_
_entity_poly.entity_id
_entity_poly.type
_entity_poly.pdbx_seq_one_letter_code
_entity_poly.pdbx_strand_id
1 'polypeptide(L)'
;MGAPVNWKPWGVAVIVLLAHVALLLLYWDSIPDPVATHFDASGQADSWEPKTMLHVLMMPLVSVATALLMFACLPPRELAQPQPVDGAASVPYSASIAQRVEQLVHMTWRFMGWFAVAIAVAFLISDVTTRLPAFAHMQWLAPAIWVAFTILVVAGSLVLMVRLTSSKKIEPDAEEMARADDEFLVGTYNDPNDPMAAISISSRPTRIIINRGQRLGKQYLMRMVVSIVVYTLFTVLVAML
;
A
#
# COMPACT_ATOMS: atom_id res chain seq x y z
N MET A 1 13.50 -15.31 15.21
CA MET A 1 12.19 -14.70 15.51
C MET A 1 12.16 -13.37 14.78
N GLY A 2 11.26 -13.23 13.80
CA GLY A 2 11.26 -12.07 12.92
C GLY A 2 10.83 -10.80 13.62
N ALA A 3 11.31 -9.64 13.15
CA ALA A 3 11.05 -8.36 13.82
C ALA A 3 9.53 -8.07 13.89
N PRO A 4 9.04 -7.39 14.94
CA PRO A 4 7.66 -6.96 15.00
C PRO A 4 7.35 -5.96 13.87
N VAL A 5 6.22 -6.16 13.19
CA VAL A 5 5.71 -5.29 12.13
C VAL A 5 5.30 -4.00 12.80
N ASN A 6 5.65 -2.90 12.14
CA ASN A 6 5.32 -1.59 12.65
C ASN A 6 3.85 -1.27 12.35
N TRP A 7 2.98 -1.59 13.31
CA TRP A 7 1.55 -1.28 13.27
C TRP A 7 1.23 0.19 13.57
N LYS A 8 2.18 0.94 14.15
CA LYS A 8 1.98 2.33 14.54
C LYS A 8 1.41 3.21 13.42
N PRO A 9 2.00 3.24 12.20
CA PRO A 9 1.45 4.10 11.15
C PRO A 9 0.05 3.67 10.70
N TRP A 10 -0.29 2.39 10.74
CA TRP A 10 -1.65 1.92 10.43
C TRP A 10 -2.66 2.41 11.47
N GLY A 11 -2.31 2.36 12.76
CA GLY A 11 -3.13 2.94 13.83
C GLY A 11 -3.30 4.45 13.67
N VAL A 12 -2.24 5.17 13.29
CA VAL A 12 -2.32 6.60 13.00
C VAL A 12 -3.23 6.88 11.80
N ALA A 13 -3.14 6.08 10.73
CA ALA A 13 -4.00 6.24 9.56
C ALA A 13 -5.48 6.05 9.94
N VAL A 14 -5.80 5.05 10.78
CA VAL A 14 -7.17 4.87 11.31
C VAL A 14 -7.64 6.09 12.09
N ILE A 15 -6.78 6.67 12.95
CA ILE A 15 -7.13 7.89 13.70
C ILE A 15 -7.42 9.06 12.74
N VAL A 16 -6.60 9.25 11.71
CA VAL A 16 -6.81 10.30 10.70
C VAL A 16 -8.12 10.08 9.93
N LEU A 17 -8.42 8.85 9.52
CA LEU A 17 -9.66 8.50 8.82
C LEU A 17 -10.90 8.74 9.68
N LEU A 18 -10.84 8.38 10.97
CA LEU A 18 -11.92 8.65 11.93
C LEU A 18 -12.09 10.15 12.16
N ALA A 19 -10.99 10.90 12.28
CA ALA A 19 -11.01 12.35 12.42
C ALA A 19 -11.61 13.03 11.17
N HIS A 20 -11.32 12.52 9.97
CA HIS A 20 -11.91 13.00 8.71
C HIS A 20 -13.43 12.92 8.76
N VAL A 21 -13.98 11.73 9.08
CA VAL A 21 -15.43 11.53 9.20
C VAL A 21 -16.01 12.39 10.33
N ALA A 22 -15.38 12.40 11.50
CA ALA A 22 -15.85 13.17 12.64
C ALA A 22 -15.95 14.67 12.35
N LEU A 23 -14.95 15.26 11.67
CA LEU A 23 -14.97 16.67 11.28
C LEU A 23 -16.16 17.00 10.37
N LEU A 24 -16.44 16.17 9.36
CA LEU A 24 -17.57 16.40 8.46
C LEU A 24 -18.91 16.29 9.19
N LEU A 25 -19.05 15.36 10.12
CA LEU A 25 -20.26 15.21 10.92
C LEU A 25 -20.43 16.36 11.93
N LEU A 26 -19.35 16.83 12.55
CA LEU A 26 -19.39 17.97 13.49
C LEU A 26 -19.75 19.28 12.79
N TYR A 27 -19.29 19.45 11.55
CA TYR A 27 -19.57 20.62 10.73
C TYR A 27 -20.75 20.40 9.76
N TRP A 28 -21.55 19.36 9.97
CA TRP A 28 -22.59 18.94 9.03
C TRP A 28 -23.45 20.11 8.59
N ASP A 29 -24.01 20.89 9.52
CA ASP A 29 -24.91 22.00 9.21
C ASP A 29 -24.27 23.13 8.40
N SER A 30 -22.94 23.28 8.47
CA SER A 30 -22.20 24.30 7.71
C SER A 30 -21.87 23.87 6.28
N ILE A 31 -21.96 22.58 5.96
CA ILE A 31 -21.69 22.07 4.62
C ILE A 31 -22.80 22.60 3.68
N PRO A 32 -22.44 23.27 2.56
CA PRO A 32 -23.40 23.78 1.58
C PRO A 32 -24.30 22.70 1.00
N ASP A 33 -25.48 23.10 0.53
CA ASP A 33 -26.36 22.28 -0.31
C ASP A 33 -26.71 23.09 -1.56
N PRO A 34 -26.24 22.69 -2.76
CA PRO A 34 -25.56 21.44 -3.10
C PRO A 34 -24.09 21.36 -2.65
N VAL A 35 -23.54 20.14 -2.61
CA VAL A 35 -22.12 19.85 -2.35
C VAL A 35 -21.35 19.62 -3.64
N ALA A 36 -20.12 20.14 -3.70
CA ALA A 36 -19.22 19.84 -4.82
C ALA A 36 -18.77 18.36 -4.77
N THR A 37 -18.88 17.66 -5.89
CA THR A 37 -18.52 16.24 -6.04
C THR A 37 -17.34 16.01 -6.98
N HIS A 38 -17.09 16.93 -7.91
CA HIS A 38 -15.96 16.90 -8.80
C HIS A 38 -15.29 18.28 -8.89
N PHE A 39 -13.99 18.28 -9.19
CA PHE A 39 -13.19 19.48 -9.38
C PHE A 39 -12.38 19.33 -10.67
N ASP A 40 -12.35 20.38 -11.48
CA ASP A 40 -11.59 20.42 -12.72
C ASP A 40 -10.07 20.53 -12.48
N ALA A 41 -9.29 20.54 -13.56
CA ALA A 41 -7.84 20.67 -13.48
C ALA A 41 -7.36 22.02 -12.89
N SER A 42 -8.22 23.04 -12.85
CA SER A 42 -7.96 24.33 -12.22
C SER A 42 -8.35 24.35 -10.73
N GLY A 43 -8.85 23.23 -10.20
CA GLY A 43 -9.30 23.10 -8.82
C GLY A 43 -10.63 23.77 -8.54
N GLN A 44 -11.41 24.11 -9.59
CA GLN A 44 -12.75 24.67 -9.45
C GLN A 44 -13.78 23.55 -9.47
N ALA A 45 -14.83 23.68 -8.65
CA ALA A 45 -15.91 22.72 -8.65
C ALA A 45 -16.73 22.82 -9.95
N ASP A 46 -16.80 21.73 -10.70
CA ASP A 46 -17.48 21.61 -11.99
C ASP A 46 -18.65 20.61 -11.96
N SER A 47 -18.85 19.90 -10.84
CA SER A 47 -20.03 19.05 -10.57
C SER A 47 -20.54 19.23 -9.15
N TRP A 48 -21.86 19.17 -9.00
CA TRP A 48 -22.60 19.47 -7.77
C TRP A 48 -23.75 18.49 -7.58
N GLU A 49 -23.92 18.00 -6.36
CA GLU A 49 -24.99 17.06 -5.99
C GLU A 49 -25.73 17.49 -4.72
N PRO A 50 -26.98 17.05 -4.49
CA PRO A 50 -27.68 17.31 -3.24
C PRO A 50 -26.90 16.82 -2.03
N LYS A 51 -26.94 17.58 -0.93
CA LYS A 51 -26.29 17.20 0.32
C LYS A 51 -26.93 15.95 0.92
N THR A 52 -26.27 14.81 0.73
CA THR A 52 -26.63 13.53 1.35
C THR A 52 -25.45 12.98 2.14
N MET A 53 -25.72 12.02 3.04
CA MET A 53 -24.64 11.34 3.77
C MET A 53 -23.63 10.69 2.83
N LEU A 54 -24.11 10.12 1.71
CA LEU A 54 -23.25 9.50 0.71
C LEU A 54 -22.31 10.52 0.05
N HIS A 55 -22.85 11.62 -0.47
CA HIS A 55 -22.03 12.63 -1.16
C HIS A 55 -21.04 13.32 -0.22
N VAL A 56 -21.44 13.60 1.02
CA VAL A 56 -20.55 14.18 2.03
C VAL A 56 -19.45 13.21 2.42
N LEU A 57 -19.74 11.92 2.61
CA LEU A 57 -18.77 10.92 3.06
C LEU A 57 -17.99 10.24 1.93
N MET A 58 -18.25 10.60 0.66
CA MET A 58 -17.62 9.95 -0.49
C MET A 58 -16.09 10.02 -0.46
N MET A 59 -15.52 11.21 -0.18
CA MET A 59 -14.06 11.38 -0.12
C MET A 59 -13.43 10.60 1.06
N PRO A 60 -13.98 10.62 2.29
CA PRO A 60 -13.57 9.68 3.33
C PRO A 60 -13.66 8.20 2.93
N LEU A 61 -14.73 7.79 2.25
CA LEU A 61 -14.90 6.40 1.80
C LEU A 61 -13.82 5.99 0.79
N VAL A 62 -13.49 6.87 -0.15
CA VAL A 62 -12.38 6.66 -1.09
C VAL A 62 -11.05 6.56 -0.35
N SER A 63 -10.80 7.42 0.64
CA SER A 63 -9.60 7.40 1.47
C SER A 63 -9.49 6.07 2.26
N VAL A 64 -10.59 5.59 2.86
CA VAL A 64 -10.66 4.28 3.53
C VAL A 64 -10.40 3.14 2.55
N ALA A 65 -11.08 3.11 1.40
CA ALA A 65 -10.91 2.08 0.40
C ALA A 65 -9.46 2.02 -0.11
N THR A 66 -8.83 3.19 -0.28
CA THR A 66 -7.43 3.33 -0.68
C THR A 66 -6.48 2.72 0.36
N ALA A 67 -6.69 3.03 1.65
CA ALA A 67 -5.91 2.46 2.74
C ALA A 67 -6.09 0.93 2.86
N LEU A 68 -7.33 0.44 2.66
CA LEU A 68 -7.64 -0.99 2.66
C LEU A 68 -6.97 -1.73 1.49
N LEU A 69 -6.95 -1.13 0.29
CA LEU A 69 -6.20 -1.67 -0.85
C LEU A 69 -4.72 -1.81 -0.51
N MET A 70 -4.10 -0.75 0.02
CA MET A 70 -2.69 -0.78 0.40
C MET A 70 -2.41 -1.88 1.42
N PHE A 71 -3.28 -2.03 2.42
CA PHE A 71 -3.17 -3.06 3.44
C PHE A 71 -3.30 -4.47 2.84
N ALA A 72 -4.29 -4.70 1.99
CA ALA A 72 -4.53 -5.99 1.36
C ALA A 72 -3.39 -6.41 0.41
N CYS A 73 -2.69 -5.44 -0.18
CA CYS A 73 -1.51 -5.66 -1.03
C CYS A 73 -0.20 -5.85 -0.24
N LEU A 74 -0.18 -5.73 1.09
CA LEU A 74 1.04 -5.95 1.88
C LEU A 74 1.51 -7.40 1.83
N PRO A 75 2.80 -7.69 1.62
CA PRO A 75 3.29 -9.07 1.64
C PRO A 75 3.15 -9.69 3.05
N PRO A 76 2.66 -10.94 3.16
CA PRO A 76 2.65 -11.66 4.43
C PRO A 76 4.09 -11.94 4.90
N ARG A 77 4.29 -12.00 6.21
CA ARG A 77 5.62 -12.28 6.82
C ARG A 77 6.04 -13.72 6.64
N GLU A 78 5.04 -14.59 6.55
CA GLU A 78 5.15 -16.01 6.33
C GLU A 78 5.84 -16.32 4.99
N LEU A 79 5.96 -15.34 4.07
CA LEU A 79 6.70 -15.50 2.81
C LEU A 79 8.18 -15.83 3.03
N ALA A 80 8.76 -15.37 4.14
CA ALA A 80 10.15 -15.66 4.51
C ALA A 80 10.31 -16.96 5.29
N GLN A 81 9.22 -17.65 5.65
CA GLN A 81 9.26 -18.87 6.46
C GLN A 81 9.33 -20.11 5.56
N PRO A 82 9.94 -21.21 6.03
CA PRO A 82 9.93 -22.47 5.32
C PRO A 82 8.49 -22.98 5.17
N GLN A 83 8.14 -23.38 3.95
CA GLN A 83 6.85 -23.97 3.61
C GLN A 83 6.93 -25.50 3.62
N PRO A 84 5.82 -26.18 3.96
CA PRO A 84 5.75 -27.62 3.81
C PRO A 84 5.84 -28.02 2.33
N VAL A 85 6.62 -29.06 2.04
CA VAL A 85 6.76 -29.66 0.69
C VAL A 85 6.42 -31.14 0.76
N ASP A 86 5.77 -31.66 -0.29
CA ASP A 86 5.41 -33.07 -0.37
C ASP A 86 6.60 -33.88 -0.87
N GLY A 87 7.31 -34.55 0.05
CA GLY A 87 8.47 -35.40 -0.28
C GLY A 87 9.81 -34.66 -0.14
N ALA A 88 10.75 -34.96 -1.04
CA ALA A 88 12.07 -34.34 -1.01
C ALA A 88 12.03 -32.94 -1.65
N ALA A 89 12.61 -31.96 -0.97
CA ALA A 89 12.72 -30.60 -1.50
C ALA A 89 13.54 -30.59 -2.80
N SER A 90 13.04 -29.88 -3.83
CA SER A 90 13.75 -29.72 -5.11
C SER A 90 15.03 -28.92 -4.94
N VAL A 91 15.03 -27.96 -4.02
CA VAL A 91 16.17 -27.10 -3.65
C VAL A 91 16.22 -26.91 -2.12
N PRO A 92 17.42 -26.77 -1.53
CA PRO A 92 17.56 -26.57 -0.09
C PRO A 92 17.02 -25.20 0.34
N TYR A 93 16.39 -25.09 1.51
CA TYR A 93 15.98 -23.79 2.06
C TYR A 93 17.21 -22.91 2.33
N SER A 94 17.18 -21.63 1.92
CA SER A 94 18.27 -20.67 2.17
C SER A 94 17.87 -19.66 3.24
N ALA A 95 18.72 -19.52 4.26
CA ALA A 95 18.52 -18.57 5.34
C ALA A 95 18.84 -17.14 4.90
N SER A 96 19.85 -16.94 4.04
CA SER A 96 20.21 -15.64 3.49
C SER A 96 19.06 -15.05 2.65
N ILE A 97 18.42 -15.87 1.80
CA ILE A 97 17.26 -15.46 1.00
C ILE A 97 16.08 -15.10 1.90
N ALA A 98 15.79 -15.94 2.89
CA ALA A 98 14.70 -15.70 3.84
C ALA A 98 14.88 -14.38 4.60
N GLN A 99 16.10 -14.08 5.07
CA GLN A 99 16.42 -12.82 5.73
C GLN A 99 16.22 -11.60 4.80
N ARG A 100 16.61 -11.71 3.52
CA ARG A 100 16.36 -10.62 2.53
C ARG A 100 14.87 -10.42 2.26
N VAL A 101 14.10 -11.50 2.11
CA VAL A 101 12.63 -11.42 1.96
C VAL A 101 12.01 -10.78 3.20
N GLU A 102 12.41 -11.20 4.40
CA GLU A 102 11.92 -10.64 5.66
C GLU A 102 12.23 -9.13 5.76
N GLN A 103 13.44 -8.72 5.40
CA GLN A 103 13.84 -7.32 5.37
C GLN A 103 12.99 -6.50 4.38
N LEU A 104 12.77 -7.01 3.17
CA LEU A 104 11.93 -6.36 2.17
C LEU A 104 10.48 -6.23 2.65
N VAL A 105 9.91 -7.29 3.22
CA VAL A 105 8.56 -7.28 3.80
C VAL A 105 8.46 -6.20 4.88
N HIS A 106 9.41 -6.14 5.81
CA HIS A 106 9.41 -5.13 6.87
C HIS A 106 9.51 -3.70 6.35
N MET A 107 10.37 -3.45 5.37
CA MET A 107 10.50 -2.12 4.77
C MET A 107 9.24 -1.72 4.01
N THR A 108 8.65 -2.63 3.25
CA THR A 108 7.38 -2.40 2.54
C THR A 108 6.25 -2.08 3.50
N TRP A 109 6.09 -2.85 4.59
CA TRP A 109 5.08 -2.57 5.62
C TRP A 109 5.24 -1.19 6.24
N ARG A 110 6.47 -0.78 6.55
CA ARG A 110 6.75 0.54 7.13
C ARG A 110 6.46 1.67 6.15
N PHE A 111 6.91 1.51 4.90
CA PHE A 111 6.71 2.51 3.84
C PHE A 111 5.22 2.67 3.53
N MET A 112 4.50 1.57 3.28
CA MET A 112 3.07 1.57 3.00
C MET A 112 2.23 2.11 4.17
N GLY A 113 2.58 1.81 5.41
CA GLY A 113 1.88 2.39 6.55
C GLY A 113 1.97 3.92 6.58
N TRP A 114 3.17 4.49 6.43
CA TRP A 114 3.33 5.95 6.42
C TRP A 114 2.76 6.60 5.16
N PHE A 115 2.81 5.90 4.03
CA PHE A 115 2.14 6.30 2.81
C PHE A 115 0.61 6.37 2.98
N ALA A 116 0.01 5.39 3.68
CA ALA A 116 -1.41 5.40 4.04
C ALA A 116 -1.77 6.57 4.97
N VAL A 117 -0.90 6.95 5.92
CA VAL A 117 -1.08 8.16 6.74
C VAL A 117 -1.06 9.41 5.85
N ALA A 118 -0.04 9.54 5.01
CA ALA A 118 0.16 10.73 4.17
C ALA A 118 -1.02 10.95 3.20
N ILE A 119 -1.51 9.89 2.55
CA ILE A 119 -2.65 10.00 1.65
C ILE A 119 -3.95 10.29 2.40
N ALA A 120 -4.17 9.70 3.58
CA ALA A 120 -5.35 9.98 4.40
C ALA A 120 -5.37 11.45 4.87
N VAL A 121 -4.21 12.01 5.24
CA VAL A 121 -4.06 13.43 5.57
C VAL A 121 -4.32 14.32 4.35
N ALA A 122 -3.79 13.96 3.18
CA ALA A 122 -4.02 14.71 1.94
C ALA A 122 -5.51 14.77 1.58
N PHE A 123 -6.21 13.64 1.69
CA PHE A 123 -7.67 13.59 1.52
C PHE A 123 -8.39 14.44 2.56
N LEU A 124 -8.10 14.28 3.86
CA LEU A 124 -8.72 15.05 4.93
C LEU A 124 -8.57 16.57 4.71
N ILE A 125 -7.35 17.04 4.45
CA ILE A 125 -7.08 18.47 4.27
C ILE A 125 -7.79 18.99 3.03
N SER A 126 -7.70 18.26 1.90
CA SER A 126 -8.37 18.66 0.66
C SER A 126 -9.87 18.79 0.86
N ASP A 127 -10.47 17.82 1.55
CA ASP A 127 -11.91 17.73 1.73
C ASP A 127 -12.44 18.82 2.67
N VAL A 128 -11.78 18.99 3.82
CA VAL A 128 -12.14 19.99 4.83
C VAL A 128 -11.99 21.42 4.28
N THR A 129 -10.90 21.71 3.59
CA THR A 129 -10.64 23.08 3.09
C THR A 129 -11.52 23.46 1.91
N THR A 130 -12.00 22.50 1.13
CA THR A 130 -12.89 22.76 -0.02
C THR A 130 -14.36 22.78 0.35
N ARG A 131 -14.82 21.94 1.29
CA ARG A 131 -16.26 21.80 1.61
C ARG A 131 -16.74 22.65 2.77
N LEU A 132 -15.88 22.94 3.75
CA LEU A 132 -16.30 23.62 4.96
C LEU A 132 -16.06 25.13 4.84
N PRO A 133 -17.11 25.97 4.92
CA PRO A 133 -16.94 27.43 4.79
C PRO A 133 -15.99 28.03 5.82
N ALA A 134 -15.92 27.45 7.03
CA ALA A 134 -15.00 27.86 8.09
C ALA A 134 -13.52 27.80 7.64
N PHE A 135 -13.18 26.94 6.68
CA PHE A 135 -11.82 26.74 6.19
C PHE A 135 -11.63 27.20 4.73
N ALA A 136 -12.61 27.90 4.15
CA ALA A 136 -12.56 28.33 2.74
C ALA A 136 -11.34 29.22 2.41
N HIS A 137 -10.91 30.07 3.35
CA HIS A 137 -9.70 30.89 3.20
C HIS A 137 -8.40 30.04 3.07
N MET A 138 -8.45 28.76 3.43
CA MET A 138 -7.35 27.80 3.33
C MET A 138 -7.45 26.89 2.11
N GLN A 139 -8.35 27.14 1.15
CA GLN A 139 -8.53 26.29 -0.03
C GLN A 139 -7.24 26.03 -0.83
N TRP A 140 -6.28 26.96 -0.81
CA TRP A 140 -4.98 26.79 -1.43
C TRP A 140 -4.17 25.59 -0.87
N LEU A 141 -4.48 25.13 0.34
CA LEU A 141 -3.86 23.95 0.94
C LEU A 141 -4.21 22.67 0.19
N ALA A 142 -5.38 22.59 -0.46
CA ALA A 142 -5.79 21.40 -1.20
C ALA A 142 -4.81 21.05 -2.34
N PRO A 143 -4.51 21.93 -3.32
CA PRO A 143 -3.50 21.62 -4.32
C PRO A 143 -2.09 21.52 -3.72
N ALA A 144 -1.75 22.35 -2.71
CA ALA A 144 -0.43 22.33 -2.09
C ALA A 144 -0.13 20.99 -1.38
N ILE A 145 -1.10 20.38 -0.71
CA ILE A 145 -0.91 19.10 -0.02
C ILE A 145 -0.69 17.96 -1.00
N TRP A 146 -1.33 17.98 -2.18
CA TRP A 146 -1.09 16.99 -3.23
C TRP A 146 0.29 17.11 -3.87
N VAL A 147 0.80 18.35 -4.05
CA VAL A 147 2.19 18.57 -4.48
C VAL A 147 3.17 18.05 -3.42
N ALA A 148 2.96 18.42 -2.15
CA ALA A 148 3.80 17.96 -1.04
C ALA A 148 3.77 16.44 -0.89
N PHE A 149 2.58 15.83 -0.99
CA PHE A 149 2.40 14.38 -1.01
C PHE A 149 3.21 13.75 -2.15
N THR A 150 3.05 14.24 -3.38
CA THR A 150 3.79 13.71 -4.55
C THR A 150 5.31 13.76 -4.34
N ILE A 151 5.84 14.89 -3.84
CA ILE A 151 7.26 15.02 -3.52
C ILE A 151 7.67 14.01 -2.44
N LEU A 152 6.88 13.85 -1.38
CA LEU A 152 7.14 12.91 -0.30
C LEU A 152 7.16 11.46 -0.80
N VAL A 153 6.30 11.12 -1.76
CA VAL A 153 6.23 9.79 -2.35
C VAL A 153 7.44 9.51 -3.22
N VAL A 154 7.81 10.45 -4.09
CA VAL A 154 9.01 10.33 -4.94
C VAL A 154 10.25 10.23 -4.06
N ALA A 155 10.46 11.16 -3.13
CA ALA A 155 11.61 11.16 -2.23
C ALA A 155 11.63 9.91 -1.33
N GLY A 156 10.48 9.50 -0.78
CA GLY A 156 10.34 8.32 0.05
C GLY A 156 10.67 7.03 -0.70
N SER A 157 10.22 6.91 -1.95
CA SER A 157 10.53 5.78 -2.82
C SER A 157 12.02 5.72 -3.19
N LEU A 158 12.66 6.87 -3.44
CA LEU A 158 14.09 6.97 -3.69
C LEU A 158 14.89 6.57 -2.43
N VAL A 159 14.50 7.07 -1.26
CA VAL A 159 15.13 6.71 0.02
C VAL A 159 14.97 5.21 0.29
N LEU A 160 13.80 4.63 0.02
CA LEU A 160 13.58 3.19 0.14
C LEU A 160 14.52 2.42 -0.80
N MET A 161 14.60 2.82 -2.06
CA MET A 161 15.49 2.22 -3.05
C MET A 161 16.95 2.27 -2.60
N VAL A 162 17.44 3.42 -2.14
CA VAL A 162 18.82 3.59 -1.63
C VAL A 162 19.06 2.73 -0.39
N ARG A 163 18.09 2.65 0.54
CA ARG A 163 18.21 1.81 1.74
C ARG A 163 18.26 0.33 1.41
N LEU A 164 17.52 -0.12 0.40
CA LEU A 164 17.52 -1.51 -0.04
C LEU A 164 18.83 -1.88 -0.73
N THR A 165 19.48 -0.95 -1.44
CA THR A 165 20.77 -1.20 -2.08
C THR A 165 21.96 -1.01 -1.12
N SER A 166 21.80 -0.20 -0.07
CA SER A 166 22.86 0.16 0.89
C SER A 166 22.78 -0.58 2.23
N SER A 167 21.70 -1.32 2.51
CA SER A 167 21.61 -2.16 3.70
C SER A 167 22.74 -3.20 3.70
N LYS A 168 23.24 -3.56 4.90
CA LYS A 168 24.28 -4.58 5.08
C LYS A 168 24.03 -5.74 4.11
N LYS A 169 24.98 -5.97 3.20
CA LYS A 169 24.89 -7.08 2.24
C LYS A 169 24.76 -8.35 3.05
N ILE A 170 23.58 -8.96 3.04
CA ILE A 170 23.40 -10.31 3.54
C ILE A 170 24.18 -11.17 2.58
N GLU A 171 25.28 -11.74 3.05
CA GLU A 171 26.16 -12.58 2.25
C GLU A 171 25.41 -13.84 1.81
N PRO A 172 25.58 -14.29 0.56
CA PRO A 172 24.96 -15.51 0.10
C PRO A 172 25.44 -16.74 0.89
N ASP A 173 24.51 -17.58 1.33
CA ASP A 173 24.82 -18.89 1.89
C ASP A 173 25.08 -19.92 0.77
N ALA A 174 25.60 -21.09 1.14
CA ALA A 174 25.91 -22.14 0.18
C ALA A 174 24.65 -22.63 -0.56
N GLU A 175 23.52 -22.62 0.11
CA GLU A 175 22.20 -23.00 -0.40
C GLU A 175 21.65 -21.98 -1.42
N GLU A 176 21.91 -20.69 -1.23
CA GLU A 176 21.64 -19.66 -2.23
C GLU A 176 22.58 -19.82 -3.44
N MET A 177 23.87 -20.04 -3.23
CA MET A 177 24.83 -20.26 -4.33
C MET A 177 24.51 -21.51 -5.15
N ALA A 178 23.90 -22.53 -4.51
CA ALA A 178 23.45 -23.75 -5.16
C ALA A 178 22.16 -23.57 -5.97
N ARG A 179 21.38 -22.51 -5.72
CA ARG A 179 20.26 -22.14 -6.59
C ARG A 179 20.83 -21.49 -7.85
N ALA A 180 20.66 -22.13 -9.00
CA ALA A 180 20.98 -21.51 -10.28
C ALA A 180 20.19 -20.20 -10.42
N ASP A 181 20.85 -19.16 -10.92
CA ASP A 181 20.32 -17.81 -11.14
C ASP A 181 19.33 -17.78 -12.33
N ASP A 182 18.45 -18.80 -12.40
CA ASP A 182 17.52 -19.01 -13.50
C ASP A 182 16.69 -17.74 -13.74
N GLU A 183 16.43 -17.46 -15.02
CA GLU A 183 15.77 -16.26 -15.51
C GLU A 183 14.34 -16.09 -14.94
N PHE A 184 14.23 -15.64 -13.70
CA PHE A 184 12.99 -15.22 -13.06
C PHE A 184 12.58 -13.85 -13.64
N LEU A 185 12.22 -13.82 -14.91
CA LEU A 185 11.96 -12.59 -15.67
C LEU A 185 10.70 -11.84 -15.18
N VAL A 186 9.71 -12.58 -14.64
CA VAL A 186 8.35 -12.07 -14.40
C VAL A 186 8.00 -11.89 -12.91
N GLY A 187 9.00 -11.87 -12.01
CA GLY A 187 8.76 -11.67 -10.57
C GLY A 187 7.91 -12.77 -9.90
N THR A 188 7.67 -13.88 -10.61
CA THR A 188 7.01 -15.08 -10.11
C THR A 188 7.63 -16.31 -10.75
N TYR A 189 7.59 -17.43 -10.04
CA TYR A 189 7.99 -18.75 -10.56
C TYR A 189 7.03 -19.82 -10.05
N ASN A 190 7.20 -21.07 -10.45
CA ASN A 190 6.32 -22.17 -10.06
C ASN A 190 7.12 -23.42 -9.75
N ASP A 191 7.41 -23.65 -8.47
CA ASP A 191 7.99 -24.90 -7.97
C ASP A 191 7.29 -25.32 -6.66
N PRO A 192 6.37 -26.31 -6.71
CA PRO A 192 5.69 -26.81 -5.50
C PRO A 192 6.62 -27.48 -4.47
N ASN A 193 7.81 -27.93 -4.90
CA ASN A 193 8.76 -28.65 -4.05
C ASN A 193 9.89 -27.76 -3.51
N ASP A 194 9.91 -26.47 -3.86
CA ASP A 194 10.80 -25.48 -3.24
C ASP A 194 10.18 -25.03 -1.91
N PRO A 195 10.87 -25.20 -0.77
CA PRO A 195 10.35 -24.81 0.54
C PRO A 195 10.22 -23.29 0.72
N MET A 196 10.61 -22.45 -0.24
CA MET A 196 10.45 -21.00 -0.17
C MET A 196 9.16 -20.53 -0.88
N ALA A 197 8.33 -19.75 -0.18
CA ALA A 197 7.15 -19.09 -0.78
C ALA A 197 7.51 -17.84 -1.60
N ALA A 198 8.65 -17.23 -1.30
CA ALA A 198 9.20 -16.12 -2.05
C ALA A 198 10.73 -16.11 -1.93
N ILE A 199 11.40 -15.59 -2.94
CA ILE A 199 12.85 -15.45 -2.98
C ILE A 199 13.25 -14.01 -3.32
N SER A 200 14.42 -13.62 -2.84
CA SER A 200 15.11 -12.39 -3.19
C SER A 200 16.59 -12.72 -3.43
N ILE A 201 16.95 -12.80 -4.70
CA ILE A 201 18.32 -13.13 -5.14
C ILE A 201 19.29 -11.98 -4.89
N SER A 202 20.52 -12.29 -4.53
CA SER A 202 21.58 -11.30 -4.24
C SER A 202 21.92 -10.40 -5.43
N SER A 203 21.80 -10.89 -6.66
CA SER A 203 22.01 -10.10 -7.89
C SER A 203 20.94 -9.02 -8.09
N ARG A 204 19.75 -9.17 -7.49
CA ARG A 204 18.61 -8.24 -7.58
C ARG A 204 17.91 -8.09 -6.22
N PRO A 205 18.57 -7.50 -5.21
CA PRO A 205 18.11 -7.52 -3.81
C PRO A 205 16.86 -6.69 -3.53
N THR A 206 16.38 -5.93 -4.52
CA THR A 206 15.16 -5.11 -4.42
C THR A 206 13.91 -5.85 -4.88
N ARG A 207 14.05 -7.05 -5.47
CA ARG A 207 12.93 -7.80 -6.04
C ARG A 207 12.55 -8.97 -5.15
N ILE A 208 11.27 -9.02 -4.79
CA ILE A 208 10.64 -10.24 -4.28
C ILE A 208 10.08 -11.00 -5.47
N ILE A 209 10.47 -12.26 -5.62
CA ILE A 209 9.96 -13.18 -6.64
C ILE A 209 9.06 -14.19 -5.92
N ILE A 210 7.78 -14.24 -6.26
CA ILE A 210 6.79 -15.08 -5.55
C ILE A 210 6.70 -16.48 -6.18
N ASN A 211 6.75 -17.52 -5.35
CA ASN A 211 6.53 -18.90 -5.77
C ASN A 211 5.03 -19.21 -5.84
N ARG A 212 4.51 -19.42 -7.04
CA ARG A 212 3.11 -19.81 -7.30
C ARG A 212 2.83 -21.28 -7.04
N GLY A 213 3.87 -22.11 -6.97
CA GLY A 213 3.75 -23.53 -6.60
C GLY A 213 3.36 -23.70 -5.13
N GLN A 214 3.77 -22.75 -4.30
CA GLN A 214 3.42 -22.73 -2.89
C GLN A 214 2.03 -22.13 -2.62
N ARG A 215 1.29 -22.75 -1.69
CA ARG A 215 -0.06 -22.31 -1.31
C ARG A 215 -0.08 -20.85 -0.85
N LEU A 216 0.90 -20.46 -0.04
CA LEU A 216 1.00 -19.09 0.49
C LEU A 216 1.25 -18.06 -0.62
N GLY A 217 2.17 -18.33 -1.54
CA GLY A 217 2.46 -17.44 -2.66
C GLY A 217 1.26 -17.29 -3.59
N LYS A 218 0.54 -18.38 -3.89
CA LYS A 218 -0.72 -18.34 -4.65
C LYS A 218 -1.80 -17.51 -3.95
N GLN A 219 -2.02 -17.72 -2.65
CA GLN A 219 -2.99 -16.96 -1.87
C GLN A 219 -2.67 -15.47 -1.84
N TYR A 220 -1.39 -15.12 -1.68
CA TYR A 220 -0.94 -13.72 -1.68
C TYR A 220 -1.20 -13.04 -3.02
N LEU A 221 -0.80 -13.65 -4.14
CA LEU A 221 -1.02 -13.10 -5.48
C LEU A 221 -2.51 -12.96 -5.79
N MET A 222 -3.31 -13.96 -5.45
CA MET A 222 -4.76 -13.90 -5.62
C MET A 222 -5.37 -12.77 -4.80
N ARG A 223 -4.97 -12.61 -3.53
CA ARG A 223 -5.42 -11.49 -2.68
C ARG A 223 -5.10 -10.14 -3.32
N MET A 224 -3.88 -9.98 -3.83
CA MET A 224 -3.46 -8.72 -4.48
C MET A 224 -4.31 -8.42 -5.73
N VAL A 225 -4.47 -9.40 -6.63
CA VAL A 225 -5.28 -9.24 -7.86
C VAL A 225 -6.73 -8.92 -7.52
N VAL A 226 -7.34 -9.69 -6.62
CA VAL A 226 -8.74 -9.46 -6.20
C VAL A 226 -8.90 -8.08 -5.58
N SER A 227 -7.97 -7.64 -4.73
CA SER A 227 -8.04 -6.34 -4.07
C SER A 227 -7.96 -5.19 -5.07
N ILE A 228 -7.06 -5.29 -6.06
CA ILE A 228 -6.94 -4.30 -7.14
C ILE A 228 -8.24 -4.25 -7.95
N VAL A 229 -8.79 -5.39 -8.37
CA VAL A 229 -10.04 -5.44 -9.15
C VAL A 229 -11.20 -4.85 -8.36
N VAL A 230 -11.37 -5.24 -7.09
CA VAL A 230 -12.43 -4.71 -6.22
C VAL A 230 -12.29 -3.20 -6.06
N TYR A 231 -11.09 -2.71 -5.80
CA TYR A 231 -10.83 -1.27 -5.68
C TYR A 231 -11.12 -0.51 -6.97
N THR A 232 -10.70 -1.05 -8.13
CA THR A 232 -11.00 -0.44 -9.44
C THR A 232 -12.50 -0.36 -9.68
N LEU A 233 -13.24 -1.46 -9.45
CA LEU A 233 -14.69 -1.47 -9.58
C LEU A 233 -15.36 -0.47 -8.63
N PHE A 234 -14.86 -0.37 -7.39
CA PHE A 234 -15.30 0.64 -6.44
C PHE A 234 -15.07 2.06 -6.96
N THR A 235 -13.88 2.38 -7.47
CA THR A 235 -13.60 3.72 -8.02
C THR A 235 -14.43 4.06 -9.26
N VAL A 236 -14.71 3.07 -10.12
CA VAL A 236 -15.60 3.24 -11.28
C VAL A 236 -17.02 3.52 -10.80
N LEU A 237 -17.52 2.76 -9.82
CA LEU A 237 -18.84 2.99 -9.23
C LEU A 237 -18.92 4.40 -8.62
N VAL A 238 -17.92 4.82 -7.85
CA VAL A 238 -17.85 6.16 -7.25
C VAL A 238 -17.85 7.25 -8.33
N ALA A 239 -17.18 7.04 -9.46
CA ALA A 239 -17.16 8.01 -10.56
C ALA A 239 -18.47 8.08 -11.36
N MET A 240 -19.37 7.09 -11.20
CA MET A 240 -20.69 7.05 -11.84
C MET A 240 -21.80 7.60 -10.93
N LEU A 241 -21.51 7.83 -9.65
CA LEU A 241 -22.41 8.40 -8.64
C LEU A 241 -22.15 9.90 -8.51
#